data_AF-A0A913Y4E7-F1
#
_entry.id   AF-A0A913Y4E7-F1
#
_cell.length_a   1.000
_cell.length_b   1.000
_cell.length_c   1.000
_cell.angle_alpha   90.00
_cell.angle_beta   90.00
_cell.angle_gamma   90.00
#
_symmetry.space_group_name_H-M   'P 1'
#
loop_
_entity.id
_entity.type
_entity.pdbx_description
1 polymer ?
#
loop_
_entity_poly.entity_id
_entity_poly.type
_entity_poly.pdbx_seq_one_letter_code
_entity_poly.pdbx_strand_id
1 'polypeptide(L)'
;MDKGYSSKPGPERQTTLQDELFMTLYRLRLGVPCQECAFRFGLKLSKFESIFNTWVVFIALELEELCKINRNIRSHESANCFKEFPDVVIVLDCTELFAETPSSLKASKQLFSNYKHHSTVKFLVGISTCGAINYVSSMFGALASDKFITRVSDDLLDSLKRGDVVMGDRAYTVEDDLPPGVKVITPCTKGLSQVQFSHEQVLYSQRIAKARVHIERAIGRIKSLGLLEREVKISSIKHFEFVFKACSYLVNFQTPFLKVSDK
;
A
#
# COMPACT_ATOMS: atom_id res chain seq x y z
N MET A 1 -36.46 -40.06 21.84
CA MET A 1 -36.13 -40.03 20.40
C MET A 1 -35.15 -38.89 20.18
N ASP A 2 -33.86 -39.13 20.38
CA ASP A 2 -32.82 -38.14 20.10
C ASP A 2 -32.27 -38.40 18.70
N LYS A 3 -32.67 -37.57 17.73
CA LYS A 3 -32.02 -37.52 16.43
C LYS A 3 -30.74 -36.71 16.60
N GLY A 4 -29.64 -37.38 16.96
CA GLY A 4 -28.31 -36.80 16.93
C GLY A 4 -28.00 -36.29 15.52
N TYR A 5 -27.70 -35.00 15.41
CA TYR A 5 -27.19 -34.41 14.17
C TYR A 5 -25.82 -35.02 13.89
N SER A 6 -25.77 -36.02 13.01
CA SER A 6 -24.53 -36.50 12.40
C SER A 6 -23.96 -35.36 11.56
N SER A 7 -22.87 -34.75 12.04
CA SER A 7 -22.08 -33.80 11.27
C SER A 7 -21.45 -34.57 10.11
N LYS A 8 -22.06 -34.51 8.93
CA LYS A 8 -21.42 -35.04 7.72
C LYS A 8 -20.12 -34.26 7.51
N PRO A 9 -18.93 -34.89 7.59
CA PRO A 9 -17.69 -34.19 7.32
C PRO A 9 -17.74 -33.65 5.89
N GLY A 10 -17.34 -32.40 5.72
CA GLY A 10 -17.24 -31.79 4.40
C GLY A 10 -16.28 -32.58 3.49
N PRO A 11 -16.26 -32.28 2.18
CA PRO A 11 -15.33 -32.91 1.25
C PRO A 11 -13.89 -32.82 1.75
N GLU A 12 -13.14 -33.92 1.60
CA GLU A 12 -11.75 -33.99 2.04
C GLU A 12 -10.90 -32.92 1.32
N ARG A 13 -10.02 -32.25 2.07
CA ARG A 13 -9.24 -31.15 1.52
C ARG A 13 -8.15 -31.72 0.60
N GLN A 14 -8.25 -31.41 -0.68
CA GLN A 14 -7.31 -31.88 -1.71
C GLN A 14 -5.92 -31.21 -1.66
N THR A 15 -5.78 -30.11 -0.93
CA THR A 15 -4.59 -29.25 -0.89
C THR A 15 -4.15 -28.99 0.54
N THR A 16 -2.84 -28.90 0.78
CA THR A 16 -2.31 -28.48 2.08
C THR A 16 -2.35 -26.96 2.23
N LEU A 17 -2.20 -26.44 3.45
CA LEU A 17 -2.08 -25.00 3.67
C LEU A 17 -0.82 -24.43 3.00
N GLN A 18 0.28 -25.18 2.98
CA GLN A 18 1.51 -24.74 2.31
C GLN A 18 1.31 -24.61 0.80
N ASP A 19 0.62 -25.56 0.17
CA ASP A 19 0.35 -25.52 -1.27
C ASP A 19 -0.52 -24.31 -1.61
N GLU A 20 -1.60 -24.10 -0.85
CA GLU A 20 -2.51 -23.00 -1.11
C GLU A 20 -1.84 -21.62 -0.97
N LEU A 21 -0.98 -21.46 0.05
CA LEU A 21 -0.15 -20.27 0.22
C LEU A 21 0.80 -20.10 -0.97
N PHE A 22 1.53 -21.17 -1.34
CA PHE A 22 2.47 -21.13 -2.45
C PHE A 22 1.80 -20.73 -3.77
N MET A 23 0.66 -21.34 -4.08
CA MET A 23 -0.13 -21.06 -5.29
C MET A 23 -0.60 -19.60 -5.33
N THR A 24 -0.99 -19.06 -4.17
CA THR A 24 -1.36 -17.65 -4.02
C THR A 24 -0.17 -16.74 -4.29
N LEU A 25 0.96 -16.97 -3.63
CA LEU A 25 2.19 -16.18 -3.82
C LEU A 25 2.71 -16.27 -5.26
N TYR A 26 2.66 -17.45 -5.88
CA TYR A 26 3.02 -17.67 -7.28
C TYR A 26 2.23 -16.75 -8.21
N ARG A 27 0.90 -16.69 -8.04
CA ARG A 27 0.04 -15.82 -8.84
C ARG A 27 0.28 -14.34 -8.56
N LEU A 28 0.41 -13.94 -7.28
CA LEU A 28 0.70 -12.53 -6.93
C LEU A 28 2.01 -12.07 -7.57
N ARG A 29 3.06 -12.91 -7.51
CA ARG A 29 4.39 -12.59 -8.02
C ARG A 29 4.44 -12.51 -9.55
N LEU A 30 3.84 -13.48 -10.23
CA LEU A 30 3.99 -13.63 -11.69
C LEU A 30 2.81 -13.09 -12.50
N GLY A 31 1.66 -12.82 -11.87
CA GLY A 31 0.46 -12.36 -12.56
C GLY A 31 -0.20 -13.41 -13.45
N VAL A 32 0.12 -14.70 -13.30
CA VAL A 32 -0.39 -15.76 -14.18
C VAL A 32 -1.94 -15.84 -14.09
N PRO A 33 -2.66 -15.98 -15.23
CA PRO A 33 -4.11 -16.13 -15.23
C PRO A 33 -4.59 -17.29 -14.34
N CYS A 34 -5.78 -17.16 -13.74
CA CYS A 34 -6.32 -18.19 -12.84
C CYS A 34 -6.45 -19.56 -13.52
N GLN A 35 -6.87 -19.59 -14.79
CA GLN A 35 -7.01 -20.82 -15.57
C GLN A 35 -5.67 -21.55 -15.76
N GLU A 36 -4.60 -20.79 -16.02
CA GLU A 36 -3.26 -21.33 -16.18
C GLU A 36 -2.69 -21.82 -14.84
N CYS A 37 -2.94 -21.08 -13.75
CA CYS A 37 -2.58 -21.56 -12.41
C CYS A 37 -3.32 -22.85 -12.06
N ALA A 38 -4.64 -22.89 -12.26
CA ALA A 38 -5.46 -24.07 -11.97
C ALA A 38 -4.96 -25.29 -12.73
N PHE A 39 -4.65 -25.13 -14.03
CA PHE A 39 -4.04 -26.18 -14.85
C PHE A 39 -2.69 -26.65 -14.28
N ARG A 40 -1.76 -25.72 -13.98
CA ARG A 40 -0.43 -26.05 -13.44
C ARG A 40 -0.46 -26.81 -12.13
N PHE A 41 -1.43 -26.51 -11.28
CA PHE A 41 -1.57 -27.11 -9.95
C PHE A 41 -2.58 -28.28 -9.92
N GLY A 42 -3.06 -28.73 -11.09
CA GLY A 42 -3.99 -29.87 -11.17
C GLY A 42 -5.35 -29.62 -10.51
N LEU A 43 -5.78 -28.37 -10.41
CA LEU A 43 -7.05 -27.98 -9.80
C LEU A 43 -8.10 -27.59 -10.84
N LYS A 44 -9.37 -27.71 -10.46
CA LYS A 44 -10.46 -27.03 -11.17
C LYS A 44 -10.33 -25.52 -10.99
N LEU A 45 -10.66 -24.75 -12.03
CA LEU A 45 -10.61 -23.28 -12.02
C LEU A 45 -11.32 -22.69 -10.79
N SER A 46 -12.56 -23.11 -10.54
CA SER A 46 -13.35 -22.60 -9.41
C SER A 46 -12.71 -22.88 -8.05
N LYS A 47 -12.01 -24.01 -7.91
CA LYS A 47 -11.29 -24.36 -6.67
C LYS A 47 -10.07 -23.45 -6.49
N PHE A 48 -9.29 -23.23 -7.55
CA PHE A 48 -8.17 -22.31 -7.52
C PHE A 48 -8.60 -20.88 -7.17
N GLU A 49 -9.66 -20.37 -7.82
CA GLU A 49 -10.19 -19.03 -7.55
C GLU A 49 -10.68 -18.89 -6.11
N SER A 50 -11.37 -19.90 -5.59
CA SER A 50 -11.79 -19.92 -4.18
C SER A 50 -10.58 -19.86 -3.24
N ILE A 51 -9.54 -20.66 -3.48
CA ILE A 51 -8.31 -20.65 -2.68
C ILE A 51 -7.65 -19.28 -2.74
N PHE A 52 -7.40 -18.77 -3.94
CA PHE A 52 -6.73 -17.49 -4.15
C PHE A 52 -7.47 -16.35 -3.46
N ASN A 53 -8.78 -16.25 -3.64
CA ASN A 53 -9.58 -15.17 -3.05
C ASN A 53 -9.57 -15.24 -1.51
N THR A 54 -9.66 -16.42 -0.92
CA THR A 54 -9.58 -16.58 0.54
C THR A 54 -8.20 -16.20 1.07
N TRP A 55 -7.13 -16.70 0.45
CA TRP A 55 -5.77 -16.45 0.92
C TRP A 55 -5.32 -15.02 0.76
N VAL A 56 -5.71 -14.34 -0.33
CA VAL A 56 -5.36 -12.92 -0.50
C VAL A 56 -5.99 -12.06 0.58
N VAL A 57 -7.25 -12.29 0.94
CA VAL A 57 -7.91 -11.57 2.03
C VAL A 57 -7.21 -11.88 3.35
N PHE A 58 -6.94 -13.15 3.63
CA PHE A 58 -6.22 -13.56 4.85
C PHE A 58 -4.83 -12.89 4.95
N ILE A 59 -4.00 -13.00 3.92
CA ILE A 59 -2.67 -12.37 3.88
C ILE A 59 -2.77 -10.86 4.06
N ALA A 60 -3.72 -10.20 3.39
CA ALA A 60 -3.89 -8.76 3.50
C ALA A 60 -4.18 -8.35 4.96
N LEU A 61 -5.14 -9.00 5.61
CA LEU A 61 -5.56 -8.66 6.98
C LEU A 61 -4.49 -9.00 8.03
N GLU A 62 -3.90 -10.19 7.95
CA GLU A 62 -2.88 -10.63 8.92
C GLU A 62 -1.60 -9.81 8.80
N LEU A 63 -1.15 -9.52 7.57
CA LEU A 63 0.05 -8.72 7.37
C LEU A 63 -0.18 -7.24 7.66
N GLU A 64 -1.39 -6.72 7.44
CA GLU A 64 -1.77 -5.37 7.85
C GLU A 64 -1.61 -5.22 9.36
N GLU A 65 -2.14 -6.15 10.16
CA GLU A 65 -1.97 -6.13 11.62
C GLU A 65 -0.50 -6.26 12.02
N LEU A 66 0.23 -7.19 11.40
CA LEU A 66 1.64 -7.45 11.71
C LEU A 66 2.57 -6.26 11.38
N CYS A 67 2.27 -5.54 10.29
CA CYS A 67 3.13 -4.47 9.77
C CYS A 67 2.74 -3.08 10.28
N LYS A 68 1.69 -2.94 11.10
CA LYS A 68 1.29 -1.65 11.70
C LYS A 68 2.46 -0.95 12.36
N ILE A 69 2.38 0.38 12.42
CA ILE A 69 3.40 1.26 13.01
C ILE A 69 3.80 0.75 14.41
N ASN A 70 4.98 0.12 14.50
CA ASN A 70 5.52 -0.36 15.76
C ASN A 70 6.34 0.76 16.41
N ARG A 71 5.82 1.31 17.51
CA ARG A 71 6.46 2.44 18.22
C ARG A 71 7.68 2.05 19.04
N ASN A 72 8.00 0.76 19.13
CA ASN A 72 9.23 0.30 19.78
C ASN A 72 10.43 0.30 18.82
N ILE A 73 10.24 0.69 17.56
CA ILE A 73 11.35 0.85 16.60
C ILE A 73 12.27 1.93 17.15
N ARG A 74 13.46 1.51 17.56
CA ARG A 74 14.43 2.40 18.20
C ARG A 74 15.09 3.26 17.14
N SER A 75 15.54 4.46 17.51
CA SER A 75 16.19 5.41 16.58
C SER A 75 17.37 4.85 15.78
N HIS A 76 18.01 3.77 16.25
CA HIS A 76 19.10 3.08 15.54
C HIS A 76 18.65 2.15 14.41
N GLU A 77 17.36 1.84 14.32
CA GLU A 77 16.78 1.03 13.24
C GLU A 77 16.39 1.91 12.03
N SER A 78 16.41 3.23 12.18
CA SER A 78 16.19 4.19 11.09
C SER A 78 17.31 4.14 10.05
N ALA A 79 16.95 4.22 8.77
CA ALA A 79 17.92 4.34 7.70
C ALA A 79 18.66 5.69 7.78
N ASN A 80 19.91 5.73 7.31
CA ASN A 80 20.79 6.91 7.43
C ASN A 80 20.18 8.22 6.89
N CYS A 81 19.34 8.14 5.85
CA CYS A 81 18.66 9.28 5.25
C CYS A 81 17.58 9.92 6.14
N PHE A 82 17.08 9.21 7.15
CA PHE A 82 16.08 9.70 8.10
C PHE A 82 16.68 10.22 9.40
N LYS A 83 18.01 10.12 9.60
CA LYS A 83 18.67 10.61 10.83
C LYS A 83 18.50 12.11 11.05
N GLU A 84 18.38 12.87 9.98
CA GLU A 84 18.11 14.32 10.03
C GLU A 84 16.64 14.65 10.36
N PHE A 85 15.77 13.64 10.44
CA PHE A 85 14.34 13.75 10.68
C PHE A 85 13.91 12.83 11.83
N PRO A 86 14.40 13.04 13.07
CA PRO A 86 14.25 12.10 14.18
C PRO A 86 12.79 11.89 14.62
N ASP A 87 11.93 12.88 14.39
CA ASP A 87 10.51 12.83 14.78
C ASP A 87 9.62 12.25 13.68
N VAL A 88 10.17 11.94 12.50
CA VAL A 88 9.39 11.35 11.39
C VAL A 88 9.08 9.90 11.71
N VAL A 89 7.80 9.57 11.77
CA VAL A 89 7.32 8.19 12.04
C VAL A 89 6.88 7.46 10.77
N ILE A 90 6.45 8.21 9.76
CA ILE A 90 5.94 7.67 8.50
C ILE A 90 6.18 8.62 7.34
N VAL A 91 6.52 8.05 6.18
CA VAL A 91 6.61 8.75 4.90
C VAL A 91 5.47 8.26 4.02
N LEU A 92 4.62 9.18 3.57
CA LEU A 92 3.41 8.89 2.81
C LEU A 92 3.56 9.30 1.35
N ASP A 93 3.01 8.49 0.46
CA ASP A 93 2.86 8.83 -0.96
C ASP A 93 1.67 8.09 -1.58
N CYS A 94 0.97 8.76 -2.49
CA CYS A 94 -0.12 8.18 -3.23
C CYS A 94 0.39 7.48 -4.49
N THR A 95 -0.23 6.36 -4.84
CA THR A 95 0.11 5.61 -6.05
C THR A 95 -1.14 5.25 -6.84
N GLU A 96 -1.05 5.41 -8.16
CA GLU A 96 -2.10 5.01 -9.11
C GLU A 96 -1.74 3.70 -9.84
N LEU A 97 -2.74 2.84 -10.05
CA LEU A 97 -2.67 1.67 -10.92
C LEU A 97 -3.73 1.76 -12.01
N PHE A 98 -3.39 1.35 -13.23
CA PHE A 98 -4.33 1.35 -14.34
C PHE A 98 -5.49 0.39 -14.10
N ALA A 99 -6.69 0.80 -14.49
CA ALA A 99 -7.90 0.02 -14.42
C ALA A 99 -8.59 0.04 -15.79
N GLU A 100 -9.33 -1.02 -16.10
CA GLU A 100 -10.18 -1.07 -17.29
C GLU A 100 -11.16 0.13 -17.27
N THR A 101 -11.43 0.73 -18.42
CA THR A 101 -12.40 1.83 -18.49
C THR A 101 -13.82 1.31 -18.28
N PRO A 102 -14.53 1.74 -17.23
CA PRO A 102 -15.90 1.28 -17.00
C PRO A 102 -16.85 1.87 -18.05
N SER A 103 -17.87 1.09 -18.44
CA SER A 103 -18.91 1.54 -19.37
C SER A 103 -19.83 2.61 -18.79
N SER A 104 -19.96 2.67 -17.46
CA SER A 104 -20.74 3.71 -16.78
C SER A 104 -19.99 5.04 -16.77
N LEU A 105 -20.60 6.07 -17.33
CA LEU A 105 -20.05 7.44 -17.34
C LEU A 105 -19.74 7.96 -15.92
N LYS A 106 -20.57 7.60 -14.93
CA LYS A 106 -20.34 8.01 -13.54
C LYS A 106 -19.08 7.36 -12.97
N ALA A 107 -18.92 6.05 -13.17
CA ALA A 107 -17.74 5.32 -12.72
C ALA A 107 -16.49 5.76 -13.49
N SER A 108 -16.62 6.02 -14.80
CA SER A 108 -15.53 6.49 -15.64
C SER A 108 -15.00 7.83 -15.14
N LYS A 109 -15.88 8.79 -14.84
CA LYS A 109 -15.48 10.08 -14.24
C LYS A 109 -14.75 9.94 -12.91
N GLN A 110 -15.11 8.96 -12.08
CA GLN A 110 -14.50 8.75 -10.78
C GLN A 110 -13.10 8.10 -10.88
N LEU A 111 -12.91 7.21 -11.85
CA LEU A 111 -11.64 6.50 -12.07
C LEU A 111 -10.70 7.25 -13.02
N PHE A 112 -11.18 8.22 -13.80
CA PHE A 112 -10.34 8.90 -14.79
C PHE A 112 -9.26 9.76 -14.12
N SER A 113 -7.99 9.42 -14.37
CA SER A 113 -6.84 10.23 -14.00
C SER A 113 -6.51 11.18 -15.12
N ASN A 114 -6.67 12.49 -14.88
CA ASN A 114 -6.25 13.51 -15.83
C ASN A 114 -4.73 13.45 -16.10
N TYR A 115 -3.95 13.03 -15.10
CA TYR A 115 -2.50 12.92 -15.21
C TYR A 115 -2.07 11.72 -16.07
N LYS A 116 -2.76 10.58 -15.95
CA LYS A 116 -2.44 9.37 -16.70
C LYS A 116 -3.23 9.23 -18.01
N HIS A 117 -4.20 10.11 -18.25
CA HIS A 117 -5.13 10.03 -19.37
C HIS A 117 -5.83 8.66 -19.51
N HIS A 118 -6.04 7.97 -18.39
CA HIS A 118 -6.66 6.65 -18.34
C HIS A 118 -7.42 6.43 -17.02
N SER A 119 -8.27 5.40 -16.99
CA SER A 119 -8.92 4.97 -15.75
C SER A 119 -7.87 4.36 -14.81
N THR A 120 -7.85 4.81 -13.56
CA THR A 120 -6.94 4.31 -12.53
C THR A 120 -7.63 4.23 -11.18
N VAL A 121 -7.10 3.35 -10.34
CA VAL A 121 -7.38 3.30 -8.90
C VAL A 121 -6.18 3.84 -8.13
N LYS A 122 -6.44 4.46 -6.99
CA LYS A 122 -5.44 5.14 -6.16
C LYS A 122 -5.41 4.55 -4.75
N PHE A 123 -4.20 4.46 -4.20
CA PHE A 123 -3.93 4.03 -2.84
C PHE A 123 -2.94 4.98 -2.19
N LEU A 124 -3.08 5.22 -0.87
CA LEU A 124 -2.07 5.85 -0.04
C LEU A 124 -1.20 4.75 0.57
N VAL A 125 0.12 4.88 0.41
CA VAL A 125 1.11 3.94 0.97
C VAL A 125 2.01 4.71 1.93
N GLY A 126 2.31 4.08 3.06
CA GLY A 126 3.25 4.60 4.05
C GLY A 126 4.41 3.65 4.31
N ILE A 127 5.60 4.21 4.46
CA ILE A 127 6.77 3.51 4.98
C ILE A 127 7.26 4.13 6.29
N SER A 128 7.77 3.27 7.16
CA SER A 128 8.57 3.66 8.32
C SER A 128 9.95 4.19 7.90
N THR A 129 10.67 4.78 8.85
CA THR A 129 12.05 5.26 8.66
C THR A 129 13.07 4.12 8.44
N CYS A 130 12.72 2.86 8.72
CA CYS A 130 13.54 1.70 8.35
C CYS A 130 13.22 1.18 6.94
N GLY A 131 12.22 1.76 6.25
CA GLY A 131 11.82 1.42 4.89
C GLY A 131 10.78 0.31 4.77
N ALA A 132 10.28 -0.21 5.90
CA ALA A 132 9.18 -1.16 5.88
C ALA A 132 7.85 -0.44 5.61
N ILE A 133 7.04 -1.00 4.72
CA ILE A 133 5.66 -0.58 4.45
C ILE A 133 4.83 -0.89 5.69
N ASN A 134 4.27 0.14 6.31
CA ASN A 134 3.54 0.03 7.57
C ASN A 134 2.13 0.63 7.49
N TYR A 135 1.74 1.10 6.31
CA TYR A 135 0.40 1.60 6.05
C TYR A 135 0.01 1.44 4.57
N VAL A 136 -1.22 1.01 4.32
CA VAL A 136 -1.84 0.97 3.00
C VAL A 136 -3.33 1.26 3.18
N SER A 137 -3.82 2.35 2.59
CA SER A 137 -5.23 2.74 2.71
C SER A 137 -6.17 1.78 1.97
N SER A 138 -7.47 1.97 2.17
CA SER A 138 -8.50 1.49 1.24
C SER A 138 -8.30 2.06 -0.18
N MET A 139 -8.97 1.45 -1.15
CA MET A 139 -8.89 1.85 -2.56
C MET A 139 -9.79 3.07 -2.85
N PHE A 140 -9.25 4.02 -3.61
CA PHE A 140 -9.97 5.19 -4.09
C PHE A 140 -9.96 5.28 -5.62
N GLY A 141 -10.89 6.05 -6.18
CA GLY A 141 -10.81 6.46 -7.58
C GLY A 141 -9.77 7.55 -7.79
N ALA A 142 -9.25 7.68 -9.01
CA ALA A 142 -8.21 8.66 -9.36
C ALA A 142 -8.55 10.12 -9.01
N LEU A 143 -9.84 10.47 -9.06
CA LEU A 143 -10.32 11.81 -8.75
C LEU A 143 -10.10 12.22 -7.29
N ALA A 144 -9.98 11.24 -6.38
CA ALA A 144 -9.69 11.51 -4.98
C ALA A 144 -8.30 12.17 -4.85
N SER A 145 -8.26 13.34 -4.22
CA SER A 145 -6.99 14.02 -3.94
C SER A 145 -6.25 13.32 -2.81
N ASP A 146 -4.92 13.42 -2.81
CA ASP A 146 -4.07 12.81 -1.79
C ASP A 146 -4.40 13.35 -0.40
N LYS A 147 -4.74 14.64 -0.33
CA LYS A 147 -5.31 15.31 0.85
C LYS A 147 -6.62 14.67 1.32
N PHE A 148 -7.57 14.45 0.41
CA PHE A 148 -8.85 13.82 0.75
C PHE A 148 -8.63 12.40 1.28
N ILE A 149 -7.81 11.59 0.61
CA ILE A 149 -7.51 10.20 1.01
C ILE A 149 -6.91 10.17 2.42
N THR A 150 -5.91 11.01 2.68
CA THR A 150 -5.26 11.09 4.00
C THR A 150 -6.26 11.45 5.09
N ARG A 151 -7.15 12.42 4.83
CA ARG A 151 -8.14 12.90 5.80
C ARG A 151 -9.20 11.86 6.16
N VAL A 152 -9.56 10.96 5.23
CA VAL A 152 -10.58 9.91 5.47
C VAL A 152 -9.96 8.57 5.87
N SER A 153 -8.66 8.56 6.15
CA SER A 153 -7.91 7.39 6.59
C SER A 153 -7.83 7.35 8.12
N ASP A 154 -8.97 7.10 8.78
CA ASP A 154 -9.05 7.13 10.25
C ASP A 154 -8.06 6.16 10.91
N ASP A 155 -7.82 5.01 10.28
CA ASP A 155 -6.84 4.00 10.72
C ASP A 155 -5.39 4.53 10.77
N LEU A 156 -5.02 5.39 9.83
CA LEU A 156 -3.76 6.14 9.87
C LEU A 156 -3.79 7.20 10.96
N LEU A 157 -4.83 8.05 10.97
CA LEU A 157 -4.88 9.21 11.86
C LEU A 157 -4.91 8.79 13.34
N ASP A 158 -5.67 7.75 13.69
CA ASP A 158 -5.73 7.18 15.04
C ASP A 158 -4.40 6.55 15.48
N SER A 159 -3.55 6.17 14.52
CA SER A 159 -2.22 5.62 14.81
C SER A 159 -1.18 6.70 15.14
N LEU A 160 -1.42 7.96 14.77
CA LEU A 160 -0.49 9.08 14.98
C LEU A 160 -0.69 9.72 16.36
N LYS A 161 0.40 10.17 16.97
CA LYS A 161 0.42 10.78 18.30
C LYS A 161 0.99 12.18 18.29
N ARG A 162 0.60 12.98 19.28
CA ARG A 162 1.21 14.29 19.53
C ARG A 162 2.74 14.17 19.59
N GLY A 163 3.42 14.98 18.78
CA GLY A 163 4.87 14.96 18.62
C GLY A 163 5.35 14.23 17.37
N ASP A 164 4.53 13.34 16.80
CA ASP A 164 4.88 12.63 15.57
C ASP A 164 4.95 13.59 14.39
N VAL A 165 5.82 13.25 13.43
CA VAL A 165 5.93 13.95 12.17
C VAL A 165 5.65 12.99 11.02
N VAL A 166 4.79 13.43 10.11
CA VAL A 166 4.48 12.77 8.85
C VAL A 166 5.29 13.45 7.74
N MET A 167 6.02 12.68 6.95
CA MET A 167 6.68 13.20 5.75
C MET A 167 5.83 12.89 4.52
N GLY A 168 5.61 13.85 3.63
CA GLY A 168 4.79 13.64 2.44
C GLY A 168 5.15 14.55 1.26
N ASP A 169 4.42 14.41 0.15
CA ASP A 169 4.55 15.33 -0.97
C ASP A 169 4.01 16.73 -0.68
N ARG A 170 4.37 17.68 -1.54
CA ARG A 170 3.83 19.04 -1.55
C ARG A 170 2.30 19.07 -1.60
N ALA A 171 1.67 18.06 -2.19
CA ALA A 171 0.22 17.92 -2.22
C ALA A 171 -0.41 17.62 -0.83
N TYR A 172 0.42 17.26 0.17
CA TYR A 172 0.04 16.96 1.54
C TYR A 172 0.13 18.18 2.47
N THR A 173 -0.29 19.37 2.03
CA THR A 173 -0.58 20.49 2.94
C THR A 173 -1.86 20.20 3.75
N VAL A 174 -1.72 19.24 4.66
CA VAL A 174 -2.75 18.64 5.54
C VAL A 174 -2.50 18.94 7.02
N GLU A 175 -1.76 20.00 7.37
CA GLU A 175 -1.55 20.33 8.80
C GLU A 175 -2.88 20.43 9.58
N ASP A 176 -3.94 20.96 8.96
CA ASP A 176 -5.27 21.07 9.57
C ASP A 176 -6.06 19.75 9.63
N ASP A 177 -5.66 18.73 8.87
CA ASP A 177 -6.35 17.43 8.80
C ASP A 177 -5.65 16.34 9.64
N LEU A 178 -4.52 16.67 10.28
CA LEU A 178 -3.82 15.76 11.17
C LEU A 178 -4.28 15.89 12.63
N PRO A 179 -4.10 14.84 13.45
CA PRO A 179 -4.41 14.92 14.87
C PRO A 179 -3.65 16.06 15.58
N PRO A 180 -4.24 16.67 16.62
CA PRO A 180 -3.62 17.79 17.33
C PRO A 180 -2.19 17.49 17.80
N GLY A 181 -1.24 18.30 17.31
CA GLY A 181 0.17 18.23 17.67
C GLY A 181 0.99 17.22 16.87
N VAL A 182 0.42 16.60 15.84
CA VAL A 182 1.17 15.94 14.75
C VAL A 182 1.55 17.01 13.72
N LYS A 183 2.74 16.92 13.14
CA LYS A 183 3.20 17.87 12.10
C LYS A 183 3.40 17.17 10.76
N VAL A 184 3.37 17.95 9.68
CA VAL A 184 3.76 17.48 8.35
C VAL A 184 5.08 18.13 7.94
N ILE A 185 6.00 17.36 7.39
CA ILE A 185 7.15 17.88 6.64
C ILE A 185 6.94 17.60 5.15
N THR A 186 6.91 18.67 4.36
CA THR A 186 6.89 18.61 2.88
C THR A 186 8.02 19.48 2.32
N PRO A 187 8.50 19.21 1.09
CA PRO A 187 9.46 20.11 0.43
C PRO A 187 8.91 21.53 0.36
N CYS A 188 9.75 22.54 0.58
CA CYS A 188 9.31 23.95 0.61
C CYS A 188 8.53 24.32 -0.67
N THR A 189 7.46 25.09 -0.49
CA THR A 189 6.66 25.68 -1.56
C THR A 189 6.98 27.16 -1.70
N LYS A 190 6.99 27.68 -2.94
CA LYS A 190 7.14 29.12 -3.14
C LYS A 190 5.85 29.78 -2.67
N GLY A 191 5.94 30.67 -1.69
CA GLY A 191 4.81 31.54 -1.33
C GLY A 191 4.40 32.41 -2.52
N LEU A 192 3.15 32.88 -2.56
CA LEU A 192 2.62 33.76 -3.62
C LEU A 192 3.47 35.03 -3.85
N SER A 193 4.26 35.44 -2.85
CA SER A 193 5.15 36.60 -2.86
C SER A 193 6.65 36.28 -3.01
N GLN A 194 7.04 35.00 -3.06
CA GLN A 194 8.44 34.59 -3.15
C GLN A 194 8.85 34.21 -4.58
N VAL A 195 9.75 35.00 -5.16
CA VAL A 195 10.31 34.76 -6.51
C VAL A 195 11.30 33.58 -6.50
N GLN A 196 12.10 33.44 -5.44
CA GLN A 196 13.15 32.43 -5.31
C GLN A 196 13.25 31.90 -3.87
N PHE A 197 13.62 30.62 -3.72
CA PHE A 197 13.94 30.01 -2.43
C PHE A 197 15.30 30.49 -1.92
N SER A 198 15.44 30.62 -0.59
CA SER A 198 16.76 30.81 0.01
C SER A 198 17.63 29.55 -0.17
N HIS A 199 18.96 29.71 -0.05
CA HIS A 199 19.89 28.59 -0.10
C HIS A 199 19.55 27.50 0.94
N GLU A 200 19.17 27.92 2.15
CA GLU A 200 18.76 27.00 3.22
C GLU A 200 17.46 26.24 2.88
N GLN A 201 16.47 26.91 2.33
CA GLN A 201 15.21 26.28 1.89
C GLN A 201 15.46 25.25 0.78
N VAL A 202 16.38 25.54 -0.14
CA VAL A 202 16.78 24.60 -1.20
C VAL A 202 17.44 23.37 -0.58
N LEU A 203 18.41 23.54 0.31
CA LEU A 203 19.11 22.43 0.96
C LEU A 203 18.15 21.56 1.79
N TYR A 204 17.24 22.18 2.55
CA TYR A 204 16.23 21.46 3.32
C TYR A 204 15.28 20.66 2.43
N SER A 205 14.79 21.27 1.35
CA SER A 205 13.93 20.58 0.36
C SER A 205 14.65 19.42 -0.33
N GLN A 206 15.95 19.55 -0.62
CA GLN A 206 16.77 18.48 -1.18
C GLN A 206 16.91 17.30 -0.20
N ARG A 207 17.09 17.56 1.09
CA ARG A 207 17.15 16.52 2.13
C ARG A 207 15.83 15.75 2.23
N ILE A 208 14.69 16.46 2.22
CA ILE A 208 13.36 15.82 2.20
C ILE A 208 13.18 14.98 0.93
N ALA A 209 13.50 15.51 -0.24
CA ALA A 209 13.38 14.78 -1.50
C ALA A 209 14.24 13.50 -1.51
N LYS A 210 15.46 13.57 -0.97
CA LYS A 210 16.35 12.42 -0.83
C LYS A 210 15.76 11.33 0.07
N ALA A 211 15.14 11.72 1.18
CA ALA A 211 14.46 10.79 2.08
C ALA A 211 13.20 10.19 1.43
N ARG A 212 12.40 11.00 0.73
CA ARG A 212 11.18 10.56 0.03
C ARG A 212 11.41 9.61 -1.14
N VAL A 213 12.58 9.64 -1.79
CA VAL A 213 12.87 8.69 -2.87
C VAL A 213 12.71 7.22 -2.42
N HIS A 214 12.75 6.95 -1.11
CA HIS A 214 12.57 5.62 -0.55
C HIS A 214 11.13 5.12 -0.55
N ILE A 215 10.12 5.99 -0.37
CA ILE A 215 8.72 5.58 -0.54
C ILE A 215 8.43 5.27 -2.00
N GLU A 216 8.97 6.06 -2.94
CA GLU A 216 8.86 5.79 -4.37
C GLU A 216 9.48 4.43 -4.76
N ARG A 217 10.64 4.09 -4.17
CA ARG A 217 11.27 2.78 -4.36
C ARG A 217 10.44 1.63 -3.80
N ALA A 218 9.84 1.81 -2.62
CA ALA A 218 8.94 0.82 -2.04
C ALA A 218 7.72 0.60 -2.96
N ILE A 219 7.07 1.67 -3.41
CA ILE A 219 5.96 1.62 -4.37
C ILE A 219 6.38 0.96 -5.68
N GLY A 220 7.57 1.26 -6.18
CA GLY A 220 8.14 0.61 -7.36
C GLY A 220 8.27 -0.92 -7.20
N ARG A 221 8.65 -1.40 -6.01
CA ARG A 221 8.70 -2.84 -5.71
C ARG A 221 7.32 -3.47 -5.69
N ILE A 222 6.32 -2.80 -5.12
CA ILE A 222 4.92 -3.26 -5.15
C ILE A 222 4.48 -3.43 -6.61
N LYS A 223 4.69 -2.39 -7.43
CA LYS A 223 4.29 -2.37 -8.84
C LYS A 223 5.04 -3.35 -9.74
N SER A 224 6.22 -3.82 -9.31
CA SER A 224 6.99 -4.84 -10.03
C SER A 224 6.44 -6.27 -9.88
N LEU A 225 5.37 -6.46 -9.09
CA LEU A 225 4.68 -7.74 -9.01
C LEU A 225 3.80 -7.91 -10.24
N GLY A 226 3.99 -9.01 -10.99
CA GLY A 226 3.41 -9.20 -12.31
C GLY A 226 1.87 -9.16 -12.34
N LEU A 227 1.21 -9.41 -11.20
CA LEU A 227 -0.25 -9.26 -11.11
C LEU A 227 -0.70 -7.79 -11.16
N LEU A 228 0.11 -6.87 -10.65
CA LEU A 228 -0.16 -5.43 -10.58
C LEU A 228 0.30 -4.67 -11.84
N GLU A 229 1.08 -5.31 -12.71
CA GLU A 229 1.45 -4.75 -14.03
C GLU A 229 0.27 -4.71 -15.00
N ARG A 230 -0.78 -5.48 -14.72
CA ARG A 230 -1.99 -5.57 -15.56
C ARG A 230 -3.04 -4.56 -15.09
N GLU A 231 -3.92 -4.18 -16.01
CA GLU A 231 -5.06 -3.36 -15.64
C GLU A 231 -5.98 -4.08 -14.65
N VAL A 232 -6.41 -3.33 -13.64
CA VAL A 232 -7.41 -3.78 -12.68
C VAL A 232 -8.73 -4.00 -13.41
N LYS A 233 -9.25 -5.21 -13.34
CA LYS A 233 -10.55 -5.52 -13.91
C LYS A 233 -11.67 -4.91 -13.10
N ILE A 234 -12.60 -4.21 -13.77
CA ILE A 234 -13.75 -3.58 -13.10
C ILE A 234 -14.62 -4.60 -12.37
N SER A 235 -14.78 -5.79 -12.95
CA SER A 235 -15.57 -6.89 -12.37
C SER A 235 -15.05 -7.38 -11.01
N SER A 236 -13.76 -7.20 -10.73
CA SER A 236 -13.11 -7.63 -9.49
C SER A 236 -12.59 -6.47 -8.63
N ILE A 237 -12.99 -5.23 -8.92
CA ILE A 237 -12.36 -4.02 -8.37
C ILE A 237 -12.41 -3.98 -6.83
N LYS A 238 -13.50 -4.47 -6.21
CA LYS A 238 -13.62 -4.54 -4.74
C LYS A 238 -12.63 -5.53 -4.12
N HIS A 239 -12.41 -6.66 -4.79
CA HIS A 239 -11.46 -7.67 -4.32
C HIS A 239 -10.01 -7.23 -4.55
N PHE A 240 -9.78 -6.37 -5.54
CA PHE A 240 -8.45 -5.87 -5.88
C PHE A 240 -7.80 -5.08 -4.73
N GLU A 241 -8.58 -4.45 -3.86
CA GLU A 241 -8.06 -3.80 -2.66
C GLU A 241 -7.22 -4.76 -1.81
N PHE A 242 -7.74 -5.97 -1.53
CA PHE A 242 -7.01 -6.99 -0.78
C PHE A 242 -5.80 -7.51 -1.53
N VAL A 243 -5.89 -7.63 -2.86
CA VAL A 243 -4.72 -7.99 -3.70
C VAL A 243 -3.62 -6.96 -3.53
N PHE A 244 -3.95 -5.67 -3.62
CA PHE A 244 -2.99 -4.60 -3.48
C PHE A 244 -2.39 -4.56 -2.06
N LYS A 245 -3.21 -4.66 -1.01
CA LYS A 245 -2.73 -4.72 0.38
C LYS A 245 -1.80 -5.91 0.62
N ALA A 246 -2.19 -7.12 0.22
CA ALA A 246 -1.36 -8.32 0.35
C ALA A 246 -0.02 -8.17 -0.38
N CYS A 247 -0.04 -7.73 -1.64
CA CYS A 247 1.17 -7.44 -2.41
C CYS A 247 2.08 -6.42 -1.71
N SER A 248 1.48 -5.35 -1.16
CA SER A 248 2.20 -4.27 -0.51
C SER A 248 2.95 -4.75 0.73
N TYR A 249 2.29 -5.45 1.64
CA TYR A 249 2.95 -5.94 2.85
C TYR A 249 3.92 -7.10 2.59
N LEU A 250 3.66 -7.94 1.57
CA LEU A 250 4.61 -9.00 1.17
C LEU A 250 5.97 -8.44 0.70
N VAL A 251 6.03 -7.20 0.21
CA VAL A 251 7.29 -6.55 -0.18
C VAL A 251 8.24 -6.38 1.02
N ASN A 252 7.73 -6.30 2.25
CA ASN A 252 8.56 -6.20 3.46
C ASN A 252 9.45 -7.43 3.68
N PHE A 253 9.06 -8.59 3.15
CA PHE A 253 9.80 -9.85 3.29
C PHE A 253 10.81 -10.10 2.16
N GLN A 254 10.95 -9.15 1.24
CA GLN A 254 12.00 -9.17 0.22
C GLN A 254 13.31 -8.62 0.78
N THR A 255 14.42 -8.83 0.07
CA THR A 255 15.72 -8.26 0.44
C THR A 255 15.60 -6.75 0.71
N PRO A 256 16.03 -6.24 1.88
CA PRO A 256 15.92 -4.82 2.21
C PRO A 256 16.55 -3.91 1.15
N PHE A 257 15.91 -2.78 0.83
CA PHE A 257 16.47 -1.77 -0.10
C PHE A 257 17.18 -0.63 0.62
N LEU A 258 16.98 -0.48 1.93
CA LEU A 258 17.67 0.50 2.73
C LEU A 258 18.81 -0.16 3.49
N LYS A 259 19.95 0.52 3.51
CA LYS A 259 21.02 0.20 4.45
C LYS A 259 20.66 0.86 5.78
N VAL A 260 20.33 0.04 6.77
CA VAL A 260 20.27 0.48 8.17
C VAL A 260 21.69 0.86 8.60
N SER A 261 21.85 1.82 9.50
CA SER A 261 23.19 2.14 10.01
C SER A 261 23.83 0.93 10.66
N ASP A 262 25.09 0.69 10.33
CA ASP A 262 25.93 -0.25 11.07
C ASP A 262 25.99 0.18 12.54
N LYS A 263 25.92 -0.81 13.44
CA LYS A 263 26.04 -0.63 14.90
C LYS A 263 27.42 -0.10 15.29
#